data_AF-M3F422-F1
#
_entry.id   AF-M3F422-F1
#
_cell.length_a   1.000
_cell.length_b   1.000
_cell.length_c   1.000
_cell.angle_alpha   90.00
_cell.angle_beta   90.00
_cell.angle_gamma   90.00
#
_symmetry.space_group_name_H-M   'P 1'
#
loop_
_entity.id
_entity.type
_entity.pdbx_description
1 polymer ?
#
loop_
_entity_poly.entity_id
_entity_poly.type
_entity_poly.pdbx_seq_one_letter_code
_entity_poly.pdbx_strand_id
1 'polypeptide(L)'
;MFNKRSGRQFPVLKLQLIAKPGKTTSEIAFRHSIGRTTISKCIRGTRTSARVNEILLQEWEISVADAREAYKEHKEREILGNPVTFEEAFEWMVRKRFEYRTTNKGLVTTWEEFRKAQYDLVYPMYRAAFAPRFAA
;
A
#
# COMPACT_ATOMS: atom_id res chain seq x y z
N MET A 1 -3.69 -19.14 -8.51
CA MET A 1 -4.96 -18.38 -8.56
C MET A 1 -5.18 -17.70 -7.23
N PHE A 2 -5.21 -16.37 -7.19
CA PHE A 2 -5.53 -15.65 -5.95
C PHE A 2 -7.01 -15.89 -5.63
N ASN A 3 -7.30 -16.60 -4.53
CA ASN A 3 -8.67 -16.78 -4.03
C ASN A 3 -9.35 -15.41 -3.94
N LYS A 4 -10.41 -15.21 -4.73
CA LYS A 4 -11.27 -14.01 -4.67
C LYS A 4 -12.01 -14.01 -3.34
N ARG A 5 -11.37 -13.53 -2.28
CA ARG A 5 -12.05 -13.22 -1.02
C ARG A 5 -12.95 -12.01 -1.27
N SER A 6 -14.26 -12.24 -1.33
CA SER A 6 -15.32 -11.24 -1.44
C SER A 6 -15.44 -10.46 -0.13
N GLY A 7 -14.46 -9.59 0.13
CA GLY A 7 -14.52 -8.60 1.20
C GLY A 7 -14.51 -7.20 0.59
N ARG A 8 -15.12 -6.23 1.30
CA ARG A 8 -15.08 -4.81 0.94
C ARG A 8 -13.62 -4.41 0.66
N GLN A 9 -13.32 -4.17 -0.60
CA GLN A 9 -11.96 -3.87 -1.06
C GLN A 9 -11.49 -2.58 -0.40
N PHE A 10 -10.18 -2.44 -0.20
CA PHE A 10 -9.63 -1.25 0.44
C PHE A 10 -9.93 -0.04 -0.46
N PRO A 11 -10.65 1.00 -0.03
CA PRO A 11 -11.09 2.05 -0.95
C PRO A 11 -9.90 2.79 -1.58
N VAL A 12 -8.83 2.97 -0.80
CA VAL A 12 -7.60 3.65 -1.25
C VAL A 12 -6.82 2.79 -2.24
N LEU A 13 -6.86 3.17 -3.52
CA LEU A 13 -6.21 2.46 -4.62
C LEU A 13 -4.70 2.25 -4.43
N LYS A 14 -3.97 3.28 -3.95
CA LYS A 14 -2.53 3.15 -3.61
C LYS A 14 -2.26 2.05 -2.59
N LEU A 15 -3.07 1.99 -1.53
CA LEU A 15 -2.94 0.97 -0.49
C LEU A 15 -3.41 -0.41 -0.94
N GLN A 16 -4.24 -0.52 -1.98
CA GLN A 16 -4.63 -1.83 -2.52
C GLN A 16 -3.45 -2.60 -3.12
N LEU A 17 -2.52 -1.91 -3.80
CA LEU A 17 -1.32 -2.56 -4.36
C LEU A 17 -0.42 -3.12 -3.26
N ILE A 18 -0.36 -2.43 -2.12
CA ILE A 18 0.40 -2.86 -0.95
C ILE A 18 -0.30 -3.99 -0.20
N ALA A 19 -1.61 -3.85 0.03
CA ALA A 19 -2.48 -4.81 0.71
C ALA A 19 -2.86 -6.00 -0.18
N LYS A 20 -1.85 -6.61 -0.81
CA LYS A 20 -1.96 -7.83 -1.63
C LYS A 20 -2.59 -8.99 -0.83
N PRO A 21 -3.15 -10.02 -1.49
CA PRO A 21 -3.62 -11.22 -0.80
C PRO A 21 -2.53 -11.80 0.14
N GLY A 22 -2.88 -12.12 1.38
CA GLY A 22 -1.96 -12.50 2.46
C GLY A 22 -1.47 -11.32 3.32
N LYS A 23 -1.59 -10.08 2.85
CA LYS A 23 -1.21 -8.84 3.54
C LYS A 23 -2.35 -7.84 3.66
N THR A 24 -3.60 -8.29 3.58
CA THR A 24 -4.75 -7.41 3.81
C THR A 24 -4.80 -6.93 5.27
N THR A 25 -5.50 -5.83 5.54
CA THR A 25 -5.68 -5.37 6.94
C THR A 25 -6.35 -6.41 7.83
N SER A 26 -7.22 -7.25 7.28
CA SER A 26 -7.83 -8.37 8.00
C SER A 26 -6.81 -9.45 8.36
N GLU A 27 -5.95 -9.83 7.43
CA GLU A 27 -4.90 -10.84 7.67
C GLU A 27 -3.81 -10.31 8.62
N ILE A 28 -3.47 -9.02 8.51
CA ILE A 28 -2.53 -8.36 9.42
C ILE A 28 -3.12 -8.26 10.81
N ALA A 29 -4.39 -7.84 10.92
CA ALA A 29 -5.11 -7.79 12.18
C ALA A 29 -5.12 -9.14 12.89
N PHE A 30 -5.38 -10.22 12.14
CA PHE A 30 -5.34 -11.58 12.65
C PHE A 30 -3.94 -11.99 13.10
N ARG A 31 -2.93 -11.86 12.21
CA ARG A 31 -1.54 -12.28 12.51
C ARG A 31 -0.93 -11.57 13.71
N HIS A 32 -1.22 -10.27 13.85
CA HIS A 32 -0.64 -9.43 14.90
C HIS A 32 -1.54 -9.27 16.12
N SER A 33 -2.66 -10.03 16.21
CA SER A 33 -3.64 -9.96 17.31
C SER A 33 -4.03 -8.51 17.66
N ILE A 34 -4.43 -7.75 16.63
CA ILE A 34 -4.85 -6.36 16.76
C ILE A 34 -6.20 -6.16 16.09
N GLY A 35 -7.06 -5.32 16.67
CA GLY A 35 -8.35 -4.99 16.06
C GLY A 35 -8.18 -4.37 14.67
N ARG A 36 -8.85 -4.92 13.66
CA ARG A 36 -8.90 -4.36 12.29
C ARG A 36 -9.35 -2.89 12.29
N THR A 37 -10.29 -2.55 13.17
CA THR A 37 -10.79 -1.18 13.35
C THR A 37 -9.70 -0.23 13.82
N THR A 38 -8.74 -0.69 14.63
CA THR A 38 -7.59 0.10 15.07
C THR A 38 -6.69 0.47 13.89
N ILE A 39 -6.35 -0.50 13.03
CA ILE A 39 -5.56 -0.25 11.81
C ILE A 39 -6.30 0.75 10.91
N SER A 40 -7.61 0.53 10.69
CA SER A 40 -8.41 1.44 9.86
C SER A 40 -8.49 2.86 10.43
N LYS A 41 -8.65 3.01 11.75
CA LYS A 41 -8.67 4.32 12.43
C LYS A 41 -7.33 5.03 12.31
N CYS A 42 -6.22 4.30 12.35
CA CYS A 42 -4.88 4.85 12.15
C CYS A 42 -4.66 5.36 10.73
N ILE A 43 -5.06 4.59 9.71
CA ILE A 43 -4.96 4.98 8.30
C ILE A 43 -5.85 6.20 8.00
N ARG A 44 -7.02 6.30 8.62
CA ARG A 44 -7.92 7.46 8.47
C ARG A 44 -7.48 8.72 9.23
N GLY A 45 -6.38 8.66 9.99
CA GLY A 45 -5.92 9.79 10.81
C GLY A 45 -6.65 10.00 12.14
N THR A 46 -7.70 9.22 12.43
CA THR A 46 -8.51 9.37 13.66
C THR A 46 -7.81 8.92 14.94
N ARG A 47 -6.77 8.08 14.85
CA ARG A 47 -6.00 7.58 16.00
C ARG A 47 -4.53 7.42 15.65
N THR A 48 -3.64 7.64 16.59
CA THR A 48 -2.21 7.30 16.47
C THR A 48 -1.88 6.09 17.32
N SER A 49 -1.04 5.19 16.80
CA SER A 49 -0.58 4.00 17.51
C SER A 49 0.80 3.60 17.00
N ALA A 50 1.80 3.61 17.89
CA ALA A 50 3.16 3.18 17.57
C ALA A 50 3.20 1.71 17.12
N ARG A 51 2.45 0.83 17.82
CA ARG A 51 2.31 -0.58 17.44
C ARG A 51 1.76 -0.77 16.03
N VAL A 52 0.75 0.03 15.62
CA VAL A 52 0.25 -0.05 14.23
C VAL A 52 1.30 0.43 13.24
N ASN A 53 2.07 1.46 13.59
CA ASN A 53 3.16 1.96 12.76
C ASN A 53 4.22 0.88 12.52
N GLU A 54 4.69 0.22 13.58
CA GLU A 54 5.63 -0.89 13.47
C GLU A 54 5.10 -2.02 12.59
N ILE A 55 3.83 -2.41 12.77
CA ILE A 55 3.18 -3.45 11.97
C ILE A 55 3.15 -3.06 10.48
N LEU A 56 2.79 -1.81 10.15
CA LEU A 56 2.77 -1.37 8.76
C LEU A 56 4.18 -1.28 8.16
N LEU A 57 5.18 -0.84 8.92
CA LEU A 57 6.57 -0.84 8.46
C LEU A 57 7.06 -2.26 8.17
N GLN A 58 6.74 -3.21 9.04
CA GLN A 58 7.13 -4.61 8.88
C GLN A 58 6.39 -5.30 7.70
N GLU A 59 5.07 -5.15 7.63
CA GLU A 59 4.25 -5.88 6.66
C GLU A 59 4.21 -5.21 5.29
N TRP A 60 4.12 -3.89 5.29
CA TRP A 60 3.83 -3.08 4.11
C TRP A 60 5.01 -2.22 3.65
N GLU A 61 6.07 -2.11 4.46
CA GLU A 61 7.23 -1.25 4.17
C GLU A 61 6.82 0.23 4.01
N ILE A 62 5.77 0.65 4.73
CA ILE A 62 5.31 2.04 4.77
C ILE A 62 4.96 2.43 6.22
N SER A 63 5.06 3.71 6.54
CA SER A 63 4.62 4.21 7.85
C SER A 63 3.10 4.43 7.89
N VAL A 64 2.57 4.64 9.10
CA VAL A 64 1.20 5.13 9.29
C VAL A 64 1.02 6.52 8.68
N ALA A 65 2.06 7.36 8.66
CA ALA A 65 2.00 8.68 8.05
C ALA A 65 1.80 8.57 6.52
N ASP A 66 2.57 7.72 5.85
CA ASP A 66 2.42 7.48 4.40
C ASP A 66 1.01 6.93 4.08
N ALA A 67 0.51 6.02 4.91
CA ALA A 67 -0.82 5.46 4.71
C ALA A 67 -1.93 6.51 4.89
N ARG A 68 -1.75 7.48 5.79
CA ARG A 68 -2.68 8.61 5.99
C ARG A 68 -2.65 9.56 4.81
N GLU A 69 -1.46 9.88 4.31
CA GLU A 69 -1.29 10.72 3.13
C GLU A 69 -2.00 10.11 1.93
N ALA A 70 -1.77 8.81 1.67
CA ALA A 70 -2.44 8.08 0.60
C ALA A 70 -3.97 8.06 0.77
N TYR A 71 -4.47 7.94 2.01
CA TYR A 71 -5.90 8.03 2.29
C TYR A 71 -6.47 9.42 2.00
N LYS A 72 -5.76 10.48 2.43
CA LYS A 72 -6.18 11.87 2.22
C LYS A 72 -6.23 12.22 0.74
N GLU A 73 -5.17 11.93 0.00
CA GLU A 73 -5.11 12.16 -1.44
C GLU A 73 -6.22 11.42 -2.18
N HIS A 74 -6.49 10.15 -1.81
CA HIS A 74 -7.59 9.41 -2.41
C HIS A 74 -8.94 10.09 -2.18
N LYS A 75 -9.22 10.58 -0.97
CA LYS A 75 -10.45 11.32 -0.69
C LYS A 75 -10.55 12.63 -1.48
N GLU A 76 -9.43 13.35 -1.65
CA GLU A 76 -9.38 14.58 -2.45
C GLU A 76 -9.61 14.30 -3.93
N ARG A 77 -8.94 13.28 -4.48
CA ARG A 77 -9.09 12.81 -5.88
C ARG A 77 -10.51 12.32 -6.18
N GLU A 78 -11.15 11.62 -5.23
CA GLU A 78 -12.56 11.22 -5.33
C GLU A 78 -13.49 12.44 -5.46
N ILE A 79 -13.25 13.51 -4.67
CA ILE A 79 -14.05 14.74 -4.74
C ILE A 79 -13.87 15.45 -6.08
N LEU A 80 -12.65 15.45 -6.60
CA LEU A 80 -12.29 16.10 -7.87
C LEU A 80 -12.66 15.26 -9.11
N GLY A 81 -13.14 14.02 -8.94
CA GLY A 81 -13.47 13.12 -10.05
C GLY A 81 -12.24 12.67 -10.88
N ASN A 82 -11.04 12.78 -10.32
CA ASN A 82 -9.79 12.39 -10.99
C ASN A 82 -9.11 11.27 -10.20
N PRO A 83 -9.54 10.00 -10.34
CA PRO A 83 -9.00 8.91 -9.55
C PRO A 83 -7.51 8.66 -9.84
N VAL A 84 -6.79 8.16 -8.84
CA VAL A 84 -5.38 7.75 -8.98
C VAL A 84 -5.29 6.62 -10.00
N THR A 85 -4.34 6.69 -10.94
CA THR A 85 -4.11 5.63 -11.94
C THR A 85 -3.30 4.46 -11.37
N PHE A 86 -3.30 3.33 -12.09
CA PHE A 86 -2.51 2.17 -11.69
C PHE A 86 -1.01 2.52 -11.67
N GLU A 87 -0.53 3.22 -12.70
CA GLU A 87 0.84 3.67 -12.87
C GLU A 87 1.27 4.57 -11.71
N GLU A 88 0.44 5.57 -11.34
CA GLU A 88 0.71 6.46 -10.20
C GLU A 88 0.79 5.68 -8.88
N ALA A 89 -0.14 4.75 -8.67
CA ALA A 89 -0.17 3.93 -7.46
C ALA A 89 1.03 2.99 -7.37
N PHE A 90 1.46 2.42 -8.51
CA PHE A 90 2.63 1.54 -8.57
C PHE A 90 3.91 2.31 -8.32
N GLU A 91 4.12 3.45 -9.00
CA GLU A 91 5.28 4.31 -8.82
C GLU A 91 5.39 4.76 -7.35
N TRP A 92 4.27 5.16 -6.74
CA TRP A 92 4.23 5.53 -5.33
C TRP A 92 4.64 4.38 -4.41
N MET A 93 4.13 3.16 -4.65
CA MET A 93 4.52 1.98 -3.88
C MET A 93 6.02 1.69 -4.01
N VAL A 94 6.56 1.76 -5.22
CA VAL A 94 7.99 1.52 -5.50
C VAL A 94 8.84 2.54 -4.78
N ARG A 95 8.46 3.83 -4.85
CA ARG A 95 9.15 4.92 -4.14
C ARG A 95 9.17 4.68 -2.64
N LYS A 96 8.02 4.38 -2.02
CA LYS A 96 7.95 4.15 -0.56
C LYS A 96 8.76 2.94 -0.10
N ARG A 97 8.77 1.85 -0.89
CA ARG A 97 9.63 0.70 -0.61
C ARG A 97 11.11 1.04 -0.73
N PHE A 98 11.49 1.83 -1.73
CA PHE A 98 12.87 2.28 -1.88
C PHE A 98 13.30 3.08 -0.66
N GLU A 99 12.56 4.14 -0.31
CA GLU A 99 12.80 4.96 0.89
C GLU A 99 12.95 4.08 2.14
N TYR A 100 11.99 3.19 2.39
CA TYR A 100 12.03 2.32 3.56
C TYR A 100 13.25 1.39 3.56
N ARG A 101 13.58 0.76 2.43
CA ARG A 101 14.67 -0.22 2.33
C ARG A 101 16.04 0.44 2.39
N THR A 102 16.19 1.62 1.81
CA THR A 102 17.43 2.40 1.90
C THR A 102 17.67 2.82 3.34
N THR A 103 16.65 3.33 4.04
CA THR A 103 16.80 3.78 5.43
C THR A 103 16.93 2.63 6.44
N ASN A 104 16.18 1.53 6.28
CA ASN A 104 16.01 0.52 7.33
C ASN A 104 16.59 -0.87 7.00
N LYS A 105 16.92 -1.14 5.73
CA LYS A 105 17.40 -2.45 5.28
C LYS A 105 18.74 -2.40 4.55
N GLY A 106 19.40 -1.24 4.51
CA GLY A 106 20.73 -1.09 3.90
C GLY A 106 20.75 -1.33 2.40
N LEU A 107 19.68 -0.98 1.68
CA LEU A 107 19.70 -1.02 0.21
C LEU A 107 20.71 0.01 -0.33
N VAL A 108 21.70 -0.45 -1.09
CA VAL A 108 22.82 0.38 -1.61
C VAL A 108 22.63 0.78 -3.07
N THR A 109 21.67 0.18 -3.79
CA THR A 109 21.41 0.49 -5.20
C THR A 109 20.84 1.89 -5.40
N THR A 110 21.05 2.47 -6.58
CA THR A 110 20.46 3.77 -6.91
C THR A 110 18.94 3.68 -7.08
N TRP A 111 18.27 4.84 -7.06
CA TRP A 111 16.83 4.91 -7.31
C TRP A 111 16.49 4.39 -8.72
N GLU A 112 17.28 4.76 -9.73
CA GLU A 112 17.08 4.41 -11.12
C GLU A 112 17.18 2.90 -11.34
N GLU A 113 18.19 2.27 -10.74
CA GLU A 113 18.40 0.81 -10.78
C GLU A 113 17.25 0.07 -10.10
N PHE A 114 16.87 0.51 -8.90
CA PHE A 114 15.78 -0.10 -8.15
C PHE A 114 14.46 0.03 -8.90
N ARG A 115 14.15 1.23 -9.40
CA ARG A 115 12.95 1.51 -10.17
C ARG A 115 12.90 0.65 -11.42
N LYS A 116 13.98 0.59 -12.21
CA LYS A 116 14.07 -0.25 -13.41
C LYS A 116 13.78 -1.71 -13.07
N ALA A 117 14.41 -2.26 -12.04
CA ALA A 117 14.18 -3.64 -11.62
C ALA A 117 12.72 -3.90 -11.19
N GLN A 118 12.06 -2.95 -10.51
CA GLN A 118 10.63 -3.07 -10.18
C GLN A 118 9.76 -3.03 -11.44
N TYR A 119 10.09 -2.20 -12.42
CA TYR A 119 9.36 -2.13 -13.69
C TYR A 119 9.57 -3.36 -14.56
N ASP A 120 10.76 -3.94 -14.59
CA ASP A 120 11.05 -5.11 -15.41
C ASP A 120 10.43 -6.38 -14.81
N LEU A 121 10.48 -6.54 -13.48
CA LEU A 121 10.13 -7.80 -12.82
C LEU A 121 8.75 -7.79 -12.15
N VAL A 122 8.37 -6.68 -11.53
CA VAL A 122 7.20 -6.62 -10.63
C VAL A 122 5.99 -6.00 -11.32
N TYR A 123 6.21 -4.97 -12.14
CA TYR A 123 5.14 -4.25 -12.82
C TYR A 123 4.23 -5.15 -13.68
N PRO A 124 4.73 -6.08 -14.52
CA PRO A 124 3.84 -6.92 -15.33
C PRO A 124 2.88 -7.76 -14.48
N MET A 125 3.38 -8.32 -13.36
CA MET A 125 2.58 -9.12 -12.43
C MET A 125 1.51 -8.28 -11.74
N TYR A 126 1.87 -7.07 -11.28
CA TYR A 126 0.94 -6.18 -10.60
C TYR A 126 -0.09 -5.63 -11.58
N ARG A 127 0.31 -5.26 -12.80
CA ARG A 127 -0.60 -4.77 -13.82
C ARG A 127 -1.66 -5.81 -14.14
N ALA A 128 -1.26 -7.06 -14.37
CA ALA A 128 -2.19 -8.16 -14.63
C ALA A 128 -3.18 -8.40 -13.47
N ALA A 129 -2.74 -8.26 -12.21
CA ALA A 129 -3.55 -8.58 -11.04
C ALA A 129 -4.44 -7.42 -10.54
N PHE A 130 -4.03 -6.18 -10.76
CA PHE A 130 -4.64 -5.01 -10.12
C PHE A 130 -5.12 -3.93 -11.09
N ALA A 131 -4.56 -3.79 -12.30
CA ALA A 131 -4.98 -2.73 -13.23
C ALA A 131 -6.49 -2.71 -13.54
N PRO A 132 -7.21 -3.85 -13.65
CA PRO A 132 -8.66 -3.84 -13.84
C PRO A 132 -9.46 -3.11 -12.74
N ARG A 133 -8.86 -2.87 -11.56
CA ARG A 133 -9.51 -2.17 -10.44
C ARG A 133 -9.41 -0.65 -10.52
N PHE A 134 -8.56 -0.15 -11.42
CA PHE A 134 -8.31 1.27 -11.63
C PHE A 134 -9.11 1.84 -12.81
N ALA A 135 -9.70 0.96 -13.64
CA ALA A 135 -10.53 1.31 -14.79
C ALA A 135 -12.03 1.30 -14.49
N ALA A 136 -12.42 1.14 -13.22
CA ALA A 136 -13.79 0.93 -12.75
C ALA A 136 -14.31 2.12 -11.95
#